data_AF-A0A3P3VWE6-F1
#
_entry.id   AF-A0A3P3VWE6-F1
#
_cell.length_a   1.000
_cell.length_b   1.000
_cell.length_c   1.000
_cell.angle_alpha   90.00
_cell.angle_beta   90.00
_cell.angle_gamma   90.00
#
_symmetry.space_group_name_H-M   'P 1'
#
loop_
_entity.id
_entity.type
_entity.pdbx_description
1 polymer ?
#
loop_
_entity_poly.entity_id
_entity_poly.type
_entity_poly.pdbx_seq_one_letter_code
_entity_poly.pdbx_strand_id
1 'polypeptide(L)'
;MKKQHSEILKLISTYLEENPNQRFAQALFNLGITEFKKNSAEFELRDIYNDADNEIIKRIELNLNWFKFQEKVSKQIETQKENLQGMTLNEMLYATELMSDFDDYRNSNKKYAEFILFRLGVDYESILQILK
;
A
#
# COMPACT_ATOMS: atom_id res chain seq x y z
N MET A 1 -31.03 -1.74 4.31
CA MET A 1 -29.56 -1.63 4.09
C MET A 1 -29.16 -0.20 4.39
N LYS A 2 -28.12 0.05 5.20
CA LYS A 2 -27.65 1.43 5.49
C LYS A 2 -26.84 1.97 4.30
N LYS A 3 -26.68 3.29 4.23
CA LYS A 3 -25.85 3.96 3.20
C LYS A 3 -24.42 3.38 3.17
N GLN A 4 -23.83 3.21 4.34
CA GLN A 4 -22.47 2.69 4.49
C GLN A 4 -22.34 1.26 3.98
N HIS A 5 -23.36 0.41 4.17
CA HIS A 5 -23.32 -0.96 3.67
C HIS A 5 -23.27 -0.96 2.13
N SER A 6 -24.08 -0.12 1.49
CA SER A 6 -24.06 0.02 0.03
C SER A 6 -22.71 0.54 -0.49
N GLU A 7 -22.09 1.46 0.24
CA GLU A 7 -20.78 2.01 -0.07
C GLU A 7 -19.67 0.95 0.03
N ILE A 8 -19.66 0.17 1.12
CA ILE A 8 -18.74 -0.97 1.30
C ILE A 8 -18.91 -1.98 0.15
N LEU A 9 -20.14 -2.38 -0.17
CA LEU A 9 -20.42 -3.33 -1.26
C LEU A 9 -19.95 -2.79 -2.61
N LYS A 10 -20.13 -1.49 -2.87
CA LYS A 10 -19.65 -0.84 -4.08
C LYS A 10 -18.13 -0.90 -4.17
N LEU A 11 -17.42 -0.54 -3.10
CA LEU A 11 -15.96 -0.58 -3.06
C LEU A 11 -15.41 -2.00 -3.30
N ILE A 12 -16.03 -3.02 -2.68
CA ILE A 12 -15.66 -4.42 -2.89
C ILE A 12 -15.90 -4.85 -4.33
N SER A 13 -17.06 -4.51 -4.92
CA SER A 13 -17.40 -4.85 -6.31
C SER A 13 -16.38 -4.26 -7.27
N THR A 14 -16.11 -2.96 -7.16
CA THR A 14 -15.14 -2.28 -8.04
C THR A 14 -13.75 -2.90 -7.92
N TYR A 15 -13.29 -3.20 -6.70
CA TYR A 15 -11.99 -3.83 -6.50
C TYR A 15 -11.90 -5.23 -7.15
N LEU A 16 -12.95 -6.03 -7.05
CA LEU A 16 -13.00 -7.37 -7.67
C LEU A 16 -13.13 -7.31 -9.19
N GLU A 17 -13.83 -6.31 -9.73
CA GLU A 17 -13.90 -6.06 -11.17
C GLU A 17 -12.52 -5.70 -11.74
N GLU A 18 -11.74 -4.90 -11.02
CA GLU A 18 -10.35 -4.57 -11.36
C GLU A 18 -9.39 -5.75 -11.15
N ASN A 19 -9.75 -6.71 -10.29
CA ASN A 19 -8.91 -7.84 -9.89
C ASN A 19 -9.64 -9.19 -10.05
N PRO A 20 -10.06 -9.58 -11.27
CA PRO A 20 -10.95 -10.73 -11.50
C PRO A 20 -10.38 -12.08 -11.07
N ASN A 21 -9.05 -12.18 -10.92
CA ASN A 21 -8.36 -13.40 -10.50
C ASN A 21 -8.31 -13.56 -8.98
N GLN A 22 -8.63 -12.53 -8.19
CA GLN A 22 -8.61 -12.63 -6.74
C GLN A 22 -9.86 -13.35 -6.23
N ARG A 23 -9.66 -14.24 -5.25
CA ARG A 23 -10.79 -14.88 -4.55
C ARG A 23 -11.47 -13.85 -3.65
N PHE A 24 -12.79 -13.93 -3.54
CA PHE A 24 -13.59 -13.01 -2.72
C PHE A 24 -13.05 -12.80 -1.30
N ALA A 25 -12.72 -13.88 -0.58
CA ALA A 25 -12.18 -13.79 0.78
C ALA A 25 -10.81 -13.10 0.84
N GLN A 26 -9.97 -13.24 -0.20
CA GLN A 26 -8.69 -12.53 -0.30
C GLN A 26 -8.94 -11.04 -0.50
N ALA A 27 -9.92 -10.66 -1.32
CA ALA A 27 -10.29 -9.26 -1.50
C ALA A 27 -10.76 -8.62 -0.18
N LEU A 28 -11.59 -9.31 0.61
CA LEU A 28 -12.00 -8.79 1.93
C LEU A 28 -10.80 -8.54 2.85
N PHE A 29 -9.81 -9.43 2.82
CA PHE A 29 -8.59 -9.30 3.61
C PHE A 29 -7.70 -8.16 3.08
N ASN A 30 -7.47 -8.09 1.77
CA ASN A 30 -6.66 -7.05 1.13
C ASN A 30 -7.25 -5.65 1.35
N LEU A 31 -8.58 -5.53 1.33
CA LEU A 31 -9.27 -4.27 1.60
C LEU A 31 -9.28 -3.93 3.11
N GLY A 32 -8.77 -4.79 3.99
CA GLY A 32 -8.69 -4.57 5.43
C GLY A 32 -10.04 -4.64 6.14
N ILE A 33 -11.02 -5.33 5.55
CA ILE A 33 -12.32 -5.59 6.17
C ILE A 33 -12.15 -6.64 7.26
N THR A 34 -11.40 -7.70 6.95
CA THR A 34 -10.92 -8.69 7.91
C THR A 34 -9.41 -8.58 8.03
N GLU A 35 -8.87 -8.89 9.22
CA GLU A 35 -7.44 -8.73 9.51
C GLU A 35 -7.00 -9.79 10.51
N PHE A 36 -5.71 -10.13 10.54
CA PHE A 36 -5.16 -10.91 11.65
C PHE A 36 -4.99 -10.03 12.89
N LYS A 37 -5.08 -10.63 14.08
CA LYS A 37 -4.71 -9.95 15.32
C LYS A 37 -3.24 -9.58 15.28
N LYS A 38 -2.93 -8.32 15.63
CA LYS A 38 -1.54 -7.88 15.82
C LYS A 38 -0.93 -8.65 17.00
N ASN A 39 0.30 -9.12 16.84
CA ASN A 39 1.08 -9.81 17.86
C ASN A 39 0.50 -11.17 18.33
N SER A 40 -0.38 -11.79 17.55
CA SER A 40 -0.81 -13.17 17.79
C SER A 40 0.18 -14.14 17.15
N ALA A 41 0.70 -15.08 17.93
CA ALA A 41 1.56 -16.16 17.43
C ALA A 41 0.77 -17.19 16.61
N GLU A 42 -0.52 -17.28 16.89
CA GLU A 42 -1.48 -18.09 16.15
C GLU A 42 -2.17 -17.18 15.14
N PHE A 43 -2.37 -17.63 13.89
CA PHE A 43 -2.98 -16.85 12.78
C PHE A 43 -4.47 -16.55 13.02
N GLU A 44 -4.77 -15.90 14.14
CA GLU A 44 -6.11 -15.58 14.60
C GLU A 44 -6.65 -14.35 13.88
N LEU A 45 -7.91 -14.44 13.48
CA LEU A 45 -8.64 -13.30 12.95
C LEU A 45 -8.96 -12.32 14.08
N ARG A 46 -8.82 -11.02 13.78
CA ARG A 46 -9.27 -9.93 14.64
C ARG A 46 -10.78 -9.97 14.76
N ASP A 47 -11.29 -9.73 15.96
CA ASP A 47 -12.71 -9.49 16.16
C ASP A 47 -13.09 -8.12 15.56
N ILE A 48 -14.08 -8.14 14.67
CA ILE A 48 -14.60 -6.97 13.96
C ILE A 48 -16.02 -6.60 14.41
N TYR A 49 -16.58 -7.27 15.43
CA TYR A 49 -17.95 -7.05 15.89
C TYR A 49 -18.22 -5.59 16.28
N ASN A 50 -17.23 -4.91 16.86
CA ASN A 50 -17.32 -3.52 17.30
C ASN A 50 -16.84 -2.50 16.25
N ASP A 51 -16.48 -2.93 15.04
CA ASP A 51 -16.03 -2.01 14.00
C ASP A 51 -17.24 -1.24 13.44
N ALA A 52 -17.18 0.10 13.53
CA ALA A 52 -18.17 0.93 12.87
C ALA A 52 -18.02 0.87 11.35
N ASP A 53 -19.13 0.87 10.63
CA ASP A 53 -19.14 0.81 9.15
C ASP A 53 -18.26 1.91 8.51
N ASN A 54 -18.25 3.12 9.10
CA ASN A 54 -17.39 4.22 8.63
C ASN A 54 -15.90 3.93 8.80
N GLU A 55 -15.49 3.20 9.84
CA GLU A 55 -14.09 2.81 10.06
C GLU A 55 -13.68 1.67 9.12
N ILE A 56 -14.63 0.83 8.70
CA ILE A 56 -14.40 -0.14 7.61
C ILE A 56 -14.15 0.63 6.30
N ILE A 57 -15.01 1.59 5.94
CA ILE A 57 -14.87 2.39 4.71
C ILE A 57 -13.50 3.09 4.67
N LYS A 58 -13.11 3.78 5.75
CA LYS A 58 -11.80 4.44 5.83
C LYS A 58 -10.63 3.48 5.61
N ARG A 59 -10.67 2.27 6.18
CA ARG A 59 -9.61 1.27 5.96
C ARG A 59 -9.55 0.80 4.52
N ILE A 60 -10.70 0.55 3.90
CA ILE A 60 -10.79 0.20 2.49
C ILE A 60 -10.13 1.30 1.65
N GLU A 61 -10.50 2.56 1.86
CA GLU A 61 -9.94 3.70 1.13
C GLU A 61 -8.43 3.84 1.32
N LEU A 62 -7.93 3.70 2.56
CA LEU A 62 -6.49 3.74 2.86
C LEU A 62 -5.73 2.62 2.12
N ASN A 63 -6.28 1.40 2.10
CA ASN A 63 -5.67 0.26 1.40
C ASN A 63 -5.71 0.45 -0.12
N LEU A 64 -6.81 0.97 -0.69
CA LEU A 64 -6.89 1.29 -2.11
C LEU A 64 -5.86 2.37 -2.51
N ASN A 65 -5.70 3.41 -1.69
CA ASN A 65 -4.69 4.44 -1.92
C ASN A 65 -3.27 3.87 -1.84
N TRP A 66 -3.04 2.93 -0.92
CA TRP A 66 -1.78 2.20 -0.84
C TRP A 66 -1.50 1.40 -2.11
N PHE A 67 -2.47 0.63 -2.61
CA PHE A 67 -2.30 -0.17 -3.83
C PHE A 67 -1.99 0.70 -5.05
N LYS A 68 -2.73 1.80 -5.22
CA LYS A 68 -2.49 2.76 -6.32
C LYS A 68 -1.08 3.35 -6.25
N PHE A 69 -0.61 3.68 -5.05
CA PHE A 69 0.76 4.16 -4.87
C PHE A 69 1.79 3.09 -5.22
N GLN A 70 1.59 1.85 -4.77
CA GLN A 70 2.50 0.74 -5.10
C GLN A 70 2.57 0.47 -6.60
N GLU A 71 1.43 0.54 -7.29
CA GLU A 71 1.35 0.41 -8.75
C GLU A 71 2.10 1.55 -9.45
N LYS A 72 1.87 2.80 -9.04
CA LYS A 72 2.58 3.99 -9.56
C LYS A 72 4.10 3.82 -9.46
N VAL A 73 4.60 3.52 -8.26
CA VAL A 73 6.04 3.31 -7.99
C VAL A 73 6.58 2.17 -8.86
N SER A 74 5.88 1.04 -8.92
CA SER A 74 6.30 -0.12 -9.71
C SER A 74 6.42 0.23 -11.20
N LYS A 75 5.44 0.96 -11.74
CA LYS A 75 5.42 1.38 -13.14
C LYS A 75 6.55 2.34 -13.48
N GLN A 76 6.78 3.34 -12.63
CA GLN A 76 7.87 4.31 -12.81
C GLN A 76 9.25 3.63 -12.80
N ILE A 77 9.47 2.70 -11.87
CA ILE A 77 10.74 1.95 -11.79
C ILE A 77 10.90 1.02 -12.99
N GLU A 78 9.88 0.26 -13.37
CA GLU A 78 9.97 -0.67 -14.50
C GLU A 78 10.24 0.08 -15.82
N THR A 79 9.70 1.29 -15.97
CA THR A 79 9.93 2.14 -17.16
C THR A 79 11.39 2.56 -17.30
N GLN A 80 12.13 2.68 -16.19
CA GLN A 80 13.52 3.15 -16.17
C GLN A 80 14.54 2.05 -15.88
N LYS A 81 14.09 0.81 -15.72
CA LYS A 81 14.86 -0.30 -15.14
C LYS A 81 16.25 -0.52 -15.73
N GLU A 82 16.39 -0.40 -17.05
CA GLU A 82 17.67 -0.56 -17.75
C GLU A 82 18.65 0.59 -17.48
N ASN A 83 18.14 1.78 -17.14
CA ASN A 83 18.92 2.98 -16.91
C ASN A 83 19.35 3.14 -15.44
N LEU A 84 18.69 2.47 -14.49
CA LEU A 84 18.95 2.66 -13.05
C LEU A 84 20.28 2.04 -12.59
N GLN A 85 20.87 1.13 -13.37
CA GLN A 85 22.08 0.42 -12.94
C GLN A 85 23.28 1.38 -12.83
N GLY A 86 23.90 1.41 -11.65
CA GLY A 86 25.07 2.26 -11.37
C GLY A 86 24.74 3.69 -10.98
N MET A 87 23.45 4.07 -10.94
CA MET A 87 23.00 5.36 -10.42
C MET A 87 23.03 5.40 -8.89
N THR A 88 23.26 6.58 -8.34
CA THR A 88 23.04 6.87 -6.92
C THR A 88 21.55 6.96 -6.59
N LEU A 89 21.18 6.89 -5.31
CA LEU A 89 19.78 6.97 -4.88
C LEU A 89 19.08 8.24 -5.38
N ASN A 90 19.74 9.41 -5.29
CA ASN A 90 19.14 10.67 -5.73
C ASN A 90 18.91 10.71 -7.25
N GLU A 91 19.84 10.16 -8.02
CA GLU A 91 19.70 10.03 -9.47
C GLU A 91 18.57 9.07 -9.82
N MET A 92 18.45 7.93 -9.12
CA MET A 92 17.34 7.00 -9.30
C MET A 92 16.00 7.66 -9.01
N LEU A 93 15.85 8.34 -7.85
CA LEU A 93 14.64 9.05 -7.46
C LEU A 93 14.23 10.11 -8.49
N TYR A 94 15.21 10.84 -9.04
CA TYR A 94 14.97 11.81 -10.09
C TYR A 94 14.54 11.14 -11.41
N ALA A 95 15.27 10.12 -11.85
CA ALA A 95 15.00 9.40 -13.11
C ALA A 95 13.63 8.72 -13.12
N THR A 96 13.18 8.18 -11.97
CA THR A 96 11.86 7.55 -11.83
C THR A 96 10.74 8.55 -11.53
N GLU A 97 11.02 9.86 -11.47
CA GLU A 97 10.05 10.89 -11.07
C GLU A 97 9.39 10.61 -9.70
N LEU A 98 10.17 10.03 -8.77
CA LEU A 98 9.74 9.68 -7.41
C LEU A 98 10.30 10.63 -6.34
N MET A 99 11.16 11.58 -6.72
CA MET A 99 11.80 12.50 -5.79
C MET A 99 10.78 13.27 -4.94
N SER A 100 9.78 13.90 -5.57
CA SER A 100 8.76 14.68 -4.85
C SER A 100 7.94 13.80 -3.90
N ASP A 101 7.51 12.62 -4.35
CA ASP A 101 6.75 11.70 -3.50
C ASP A 101 7.61 11.28 -2.29
N PHE A 102 8.89 10.96 -2.52
CA PHE A 102 9.80 10.57 -1.45
C PHE A 102 9.99 11.67 -0.42
N ASP A 103 10.25 12.91 -0.85
CA ASP A 103 10.44 14.05 0.04
C ASP A 103 9.19 14.33 0.88
N ASP A 104 8.01 14.26 0.26
CA ASP A 104 6.73 14.43 0.95
C ASP A 104 6.50 13.32 1.99
N TYR A 105 6.75 12.07 1.62
CA TYR A 105 6.47 10.92 2.49
C TYR A 105 7.53 10.66 3.55
N ARG A 106 8.78 11.08 3.34
CA ARG A 106 9.87 10.84 4.31
C ARG A 106 9.53 11.33 5.72
N ASN A 107 8.79 12.43 5.81
CA ASN A 107 8.36 13.02 7.08
C ASN A 107 6.89 12.73 7.42
N SER A 108 6.00 12.66 6.43
CA SER A 108 4.57 12.52 6.66
C SER A 108 4.10 11.07 6.80
N ASN A 109 4.74 10.13 6.09
CA ASN A 109 4.33 8.72 6.06
C ASN A 109 5.52 7.81 5.72
N LYS A 110 6.28 7.43 6.76
CA LYS A 110 7.50 6.62 6.62
C LYS A 110 7.28 5.30 5.88
N LYS A 111 6.09 4.68 5.95
CA LYS A 111 5.75 3.45 5.21
C LYS A 111 5.83 3.64 3.69
N TYR A 112 5.38 4.79 3.18
CA TYR A 112 5.39 5.09 1.75
C TYR A 112 6.81 5.37 1.27
N ALA A 113 7.56 6.16 2.04
CA ALA A 113 8.97 6.45 1.75
C ALA A 113 9.83 5.17 1.78
N GLU A 114 9.64 4.31 2.79
CA GLU A 114 10.30 3.01 2.90
C GLU A 114 10.04 2.14 1.67
N PHE A 115 8.79 2.08 1.19
CA PHE A 115 8.46 1.30 0.01
C PHE A 115 9.13 1.81 -1.27
N ILE A 116 9.24 3.14 -1.46
CA ILE A 116 10.00 3.70 -2.57
C ILE A 116 11.45 3.20 -2.53
N LEU A 117 12.13 3.39 -1.39
CA LEU A 117 13.53 3.01 -1.23
C LEU A 117 13.75 1.51 -1.43
N PHE A 118 12.88 0.69 -0.83
CA PHE A 118 12.93 -0.76 -0.98
C PHE A 118 12.78 -1.17 -2.45
N ARG A 119 11.85 -0.55 -3.19
CA ARG A 119 11.64 -0.86 -4.62
C ARG A 119 12.77 -0.38 -5.52
N LEU A 120 13.51 0.65 -5.10
CA LEU A 120 14.77 1.08 -5.74
C LEU A 120 15.97 0.21 -5.36
N GLY A 121 15.79 -0.82 -4.55
CA GLY A 121 16.85 -1.77 -4.19
C GLY A 121 17.76 -1.30 -3.06
N VAL A 122 17.35 -0.29 -2.29
CA VAL A 122 18.09 0.13 -1.08
C VAL A 122 17.93 -0.94 -0.01
N ASP A 123 19.03 -1.33 0.64
CA ASP A 123 19.01 -2.31 1.70
C ASP A 123 18.32 -1.79 2.96
N TYR A 124 17.81 -2.71 3.79
CA TYR A 124 17.02 -2.38 4.96
C TYR A 124 17.75 -1.49 5.97
N GLU A 125 19.04 -1.72 6.22
CA GLU A 125 19.82 -0.94 7.18
C GLU A 125 20.01 0.51 6.69
N SER A 126 20.28 0.67 5.39
CA SER A 126 20.36 1.99 4.75
C SER A 126 19.02 2.73 4.80
N ILE A 127 17.90 2.04 4.57
CA ILE A 127 16.55 2.62 4.70
C ILE A 127 16.34 3.16 6.11
N LEU A 128 16.66 2.36 7.13
CA LEU A 128 16.53 2.79 8.53
C LEU A 128 17.39 4.03 8.83
N GLN A 129 18.57 4.15 8.23
CA GLN A 129 19.42 5.34 8.40
C GLN A 129 18.86 6.57 7.69
N ILE A 130 18.33 6.41 6.47
CA ILE A 130 17.76 7.50 5.67
C ILE A 130 16.47 8.05 6.31
N LEU A 131 15.65 7.16 6.87
CA LEU A 131 14.35 7.48 7.46
C LEU A 131 14.37 7.71 8.97
N LYS A 132 15.53 7.72 9.62
CA LYS A 132 15.66 8.16 11.02
C LYS A 132 15.23 9.61 11.15
#